data_AF-A0A1I2N353-F1
#
_entry.id   AF-A0A1I2N353-F1
#
_cell.length_a   1.000
_cell.length_b   1.000
_cell.length_c   1.000
_cell.angle_alpha   90.00
_cell.angle_beta   90.00
_cell.angle_gamma   90.00
#
_symmetry.space_group_name_H-M   'P 1'
#
loop_
_entity.id
_entity.type
_entity.pdbx_description
1 polymer ?
#
loop_
_entity_poly.entity_id
_entity_poly.type
_entity_poly.pdbx_seq_one_letter_code
_entity_poly.pdbx_strand_id
1 'polypeptide(L)'
;MSATLFALALFACSEDATACQRLDVPAQTYGSRAQCTARLGEALDTEAARKADAPTVYAQCLATRQMARLGKGMLDLTKVNGARFGAAEY
;
A
#
# COMPACT_ATOMS: atom_id res chain seq x y z
N MET A 1 17.37 16.64 -12.45
CA MET A 1 16.52 15.44 -12.64
C MET A 1 15.50 15.39 -11.51
N SER A 2 14.20 15.40 -11.78
CA SER A 2 13.18 15.22 -10.74
C SER A 2 13.13 13.74 -10.38
N ALA A 3 13.76 13.33 -9.29
CA ALA A 3 13.67 11.95 -8.81
C ALA A 3 12.20 11.64 -8.45
N THR A 4 11.58 10.72 -9.18
CA THR A 4 10.26 10.21 -8.81
C THR A 4 10.43 9.35 -7.57
N LEU A 5 9.98 9.86 -6.42
CA LEU A 5 9.95 9.09 -5.18
C LEU A 5 8.75 8.14 -5.19
N PHE A 6 8.98 6.93 -4.69
CA PHE A 6 7.97 5.90 -4.50
C PHE A 6 7.74 5.73 -3.01
N ALA A 7 6.50 5.78 -2.59
CA ALA A 7 6.14 5.59 -1.20
C ALA A 7 5.36 4.28 -1.04
N LEU A 8 5.70 3.56 0.04
CA LEU A 8 4.99 2.35 0.41
C LEU A 8 3.77 2.73 1.25
N ALA A 9 2.60 2.22 0.84
CA ALA A 9 1.36 2.34 1.61
C ALA A 9 0.79 0.96 1.90
N LEU A 10 0.23 0.84 3.10
CA LEU A 10 -0.55 -0.31 3.53
C LEU A 10 -2.04 0.02 3.43
N PHE A 11 -2.80 -0.95 2.95
CA PHE A 11 -4.24 -0.86 2.75
C PHE A 11 -4.89 -2.04 3.47
N ALA A 12 -5.78 -1.73 4.40
CA ALA A 12 -6.62 -2.69 5.09
C ALA A 12 -7.92 -2.81 4.31
N CYS A 13 -8.22 -3.99 3.80
CA CYS A 13 -9.32 -4.23 2.87
C CYS A 13 -10.30 -5.27 3.41
N SER A 14 -11.54 -5.19 2.93
CA SER A 14 -12.47 -6.32 2.95
C SER A 14 -11.94 -7.49 2.11
N GLU A 15 -12.51 -8.68 2.32
CA GLU A 15 -12.14 -9.91 1.61
C GLU A 15 -12.22 -9.77 0.08
N ASP A 16 -13.14 -8.96 -0.43
CA ASP A 16 -13.31 -8.73 -1.88
C ASP A 16 -12.37 -7.66 -2.47
N ALA A 17 -11.51 -7.04 -1.66
CA ALA A 17 -10.62 -5.93 -2.05
C ALA A 17 -11.32 -4.70 -2.66
N THR A 18 -12.63 -4.57 -2.48
CA THR A 18 -13.47 -3.47 -2.98
C THR A 18 -13.57 -2.31 -1.99
N ALA A 19 -13.37 -2.58 -0.70
CA ALA A 19 -13.46 -1.62 0.38
C ALA A 19 -12.13 -1.57 1.15
N CYS A 20 -11.19 -0.78 0.64
CA CYS A 20 -9.85 -0.66 1.18
C CYS A 20 -9.63 0.69 1.83
N GLN A 21 -9.18 0.69 3.08
CA GLN A 21 -8.79 1.88 3.79
C GLN A 21 -7.28 1.92 3.91
N ARG A 22 -6.67 3.06 3.58
CA ARG A 22 -5.24 3.27 3.80
C ARG A 22 -4.97 3.33 5.30
N LEU A 23 -4.04 2.52 5.78
CA LEU A 23 -3.58 2.60 7.17
C LEU A 23 -2.77 3.88 7.37
N ASP A 24 -2.97 4.53 8.52
CA ASP A 24 -2.23 5.73 8.90
C ASP A 24 -0.87 5.31 9.48
N VAL A 25 0.02 4.87 8.58
CA VAL A 25 1.40 4.48 8.88
C VAL A 25 2.37 5.46 8.23
N PRO A 26 3.57 5.67 8.80
CA PRO A 26 4.58 6.52 8.17
C PRO A 26 4.93 5.97 6.78
N ALA A 27 4.62 6.76 5.75
CA ALA A 27 4.91 6.37 4.38
C ALA A 27 6.43 6.42 4.15
N GLN A 28 7.07 5.26 4.05
CA GLN A 28 8.48 5.17 3.70
C GLN A 28 8.67 5.48 2.22
N THR A 29 9.54 6.43 1.89
CA THR A 29 9.86 6.82 0.51
C THR A 29 11.17 6.19 0.03
N TYR A 30 11.18 5.73 -1.21
CA TYR A 30 12.28 5.08 -1.90
C TYR A 30 12.60 5.80 -3.20
N GLY A 31 13.87 5.73 -3.63
CA GLY A 31 14.34 6.37 -4.85
C GLY A 31 13.95 5.65 -6.14
N SER A 32 13.50 4.39 -6.05
CA SER A 32 13.04 3.62 -7.20
C SER A 32 11.89 2.67 -6.85
N ARG A 33 11.11 2.30 -7.87
CA ARG A 33 10.02 1.32 -7.73
C ARG A 33 10.54 -0.02 -7.24
N ALA A 34 11.69 -0.47 -7.75
CA ALA A 34 12.32 -1.74 -7.39
C ALA A 34 12.68 -1.80 -5.89
N GLN A 35 13.27 -0.71 -5.37
CA GLN A 35 13.58 -0.59 -3.94
C GLN A 35 12.32 -0.65 -3.08
N CYS A 36 11.26 0.04 -3.50
CA CYS A 36 9.98 0.00 -2.78
C CYS A 36 9.37 -1.41 -2.82
N THR A 37 9.33 -2.06 -4.00
CA THR A 37 8.71 -3.39 -4.14
C THR A 37 9.44 -4.46 -3.34
N ALA A 38 10.75 -4.34 -3.17
CA ALA A 38 11.54 -5.25 -2.34
C ALA A 38 11.14 -5.19 -0.86
N ARG A 39 10.55 -4.07 -0.39
CA ARG A 39 10.11 -3.88 0.99
C ARG A 39 8.63 -4.19 1.22
N LEU A 40 7.90 -4.64 0.20
CA LEU A 40 6.47 -4.97 0.34
C LEU A 40 6.24 -6.08 1.37
N GLY A 41 7.04 -7.15 1.31
CA GLY A 41 6.94 -8.26 2.26
C GLY A 41 7.25 -7.82 3.69
N GLU A 42 8.33 -7.06 3.89
CA GLU A 42 8.67 -6.50 5.21
C GLU A 42 7.59 -5.57 5.75
N ALA A 43 6.93 -4.80 4.89
CA ALA A 43 5.86 -3.90 5.30
C ALA A 43 4.59 -4.65 5.75
N LEU A 44 4.28 -5.79 5.13
CA LEU A 44 3.18 -6.66 5.56
C LEU A 44 3.49 -7.34 6.90
N ASP A 45 4.76 -7.53 7.24
CA ASP A 45 5.16 -8.12 8.51
C ASP A 45 5.12 -7.11 9.68
N THR A 46 4.98 -5.82 9.39
CA THR A 46 4.95 -4.77 10.43
C THR A 46 3.78 -4.92 11.38
N GLU A 47 3.97 -4.46 12.62
CA GLU A 47 2.93 -4.46 13.64
C GLU A 47 1.67 -3.70 13.20
N ALA A 48 1.82 -2.66 12.38
CA ALA A 48 0.69 -1.91 11.84
C ALA A 48 -0.14 -2.71 10.82
N ALA A 49 0.51 -3.52 9.99
CA ALA A 49 -0.19 -4.46 9.11
C ALA A 49 -0.88 -5.56 9.94
N ARG A 50 -0.19 -6.13 10.94
CA ARG A 50 -0.76 -7.17 11.81
C ARG A 50 -1.90 -6.68 12.71
N LYS A 51 -1.89 -5.41 13.11
CA LYS A 51 -2.94 -4.76 13.92
C LYS A 51 -4.05 -4.14 13.08
N ALA A 52 -3.98 -4.24 11.75
CA ALA A 52 -5.07 -3.80 10.92
C ALA A 52 -6.31 -4.65 11.25
N ASP A 53 -7.38 -4.01 11.71
CA ASP A 53 -8.66 -4.65 11.99
C ASP A 53 -9.40 -4.89 10.67
N ALA A 54 -8.80 -5.69 9.80
CA ALA A 54 -9.30 -6.02 8.47
C ALA A 54 -8.89 -7.44 8.07
N PRO A 55 -9.76 -8.15 7.32
CA PRO A 55 -9.50 -9.53 6.92
C PRO A 55 -8.31 -9.66 5.96
N THR A 56 -7.97 -8.60 5.21
CA THR A 56 -6.85 -8.64 4.28
C THR A 56 -6.07 -7.35 4.30
N VAL A 57 -4.73 -7.43 4.29
CA VAL A 57 -3.84 -6.27 4.19
C VAL A 57 -3.01 -6.35 2.92
N TYR A 58 -3.00 -5.26 2.16
CA TYR A 58 -2.23 -5.13 0.93
C TYR A 58 -1.15 -4.07 1.09
N ALA A 59 0.05 -4.39 0.64
CA ALA A 59 1.13 -3.43 0.49
C ALA A 59 1.23 -2.99 -0.99
N GLN A 60 1.36 -1.69 -1.21
CA GLN A 60 1.45 -1.09 -2.54
C GLN A 60 2.55 -0.05 -2.60
N CYS A 61 3.30 -0.08 -3.70
CA CYS A 61 4.30 0.93 -4.03
C CYS A 61 3.75 1.92 -5.03
N LEU A 62 3.52 3.15 -4.56
CA LEU A 62 2.88 4.21 -5.32
C LEU A 62 3.84 5.38 -5.47
N ALA A 63 3.81 6.10 -6.59
CA ALA A 63 4.55 7.37 -6.65
C ALA A 63 3.97 8.34 -5.61
N THR A 64 4.81 9.19 -5.00
CA THR A 64 4.35 10.15 -3.97
C THR A 64 3.19 11.02 -4.45
N ARG A 65 3.18 11.36 -5.75
CA ARG A 65 2.07 12.11 -6.39
C ARG A 65 0.78 11.30 -6.46
N GLN A 66 0.85 9.99 -6.71
CA GLN A 66 -0.34 9.11 -6.71
C GLN A 66 -0.87 8.94 -5.29
N MET A 67 0.02 8.80 -4.30
CA MET A 67 -0.34 8.71 -2.90
C MET A 67 -1.08 9.95 -2.40
N ALA A 68 -0.64 11.15 -2.81
CA ALA A 68 -1.32 12.40 -2.50
C ALA A 68 -2.74 12.47 -3.12
N ARG A 69 -2.95 11.85 -4.29
CA ARG A 69 -4.25 11.81 -4.97
C ARG A 69 -5.23 10.80 -4.37
N LEU A 70 -4.75 9.75 -3.73
CA LEU A 70 -5.59 8.69 -3.15
C LEU A 70 -6.30 9.12 -1.85
N GLY A 71 -5.88 10.22 -1.22
CA GLY A 71 -6.54 10.75 -0.02
C GLY A 71 -6.57 9.76 1.16
N LYS A 72 -7.49 9.99 2.10
CA LYS A 72 -7.80 9.08 3.24
C LYS A 72 -9.12 8.32 3.05
N GLY A 73 -9.71 8.38 1.86
CA GLY A 73 -11.02 7.78 1.59
C GLY A 73 -10.95 6.26 1.45
N MET A 74 -12.12 5.62 1.44
CA MET A 74 -12.24 4.21 1.06
C MET A 74 -11.93 4.07 -0.44
N LEU A 75 -11.10 3.11 -0.76
CA LEU A 75 -10.53 2.87 -2.08
C LEU A 75 -10.97 1.50 -2.56
N ASP A 76 -11.26 1.41 -3.85
CA ASP A 76 -11.52 0.13 -4.50
C ASP A 76 -10.22 -0.31 -5.19
N LEU A 77 -9.47 -1.21 -4.55
CA LEU A 77 -8.18 -1.66 -5.08
C LEU A 77 -8.35 -2.41 -6.41
N THR A 78 -9.51 -3.02 -6.67
CA THR A 78 -9.80 -3.65 -7.96
C THR A 78 -9.79 -2.66 -9.13
N LYS A 79 -10.07 -1.38 -8.84
CA LYS A 79 -10.08 -0.29 -9.83
C LYS A 79 -8.77 0.49 -9.88
N VAL A 80 -7.84 0.23 -8.95
CA VAL A 80 -6.50 0.84 -8.97
C VAL A 80 -5.64 0.08 -10.00
N ASN A 81 -5.81 0.48 -11.27
CA ASN A 81 -5.14 -0.06 -12.45
C ASN A 81 -3.62 -0.26 -12.23
N GLY A 82 -3.16 -1.52 -12.22
CA GLY A 82 -1.73 -1.88 -12.20
C GLY A 82 -1.10 -2.11 -10.82
N ALA A 83 -1.93 -2.19 -9.79
CA ALA A 83 -1.54 -2.61 -8.45
C ALA A 83 -1.11 -4.10 -8.48
N ARG A 84 0.19 -4.39 -8.55
CA ARG A 84 0.72 -5.75 -8.33
C ARG A 84 0.66 -6.02 -6.83
N PHE A 85 -0.31 -6.81 -6.41
CA PHE A 85 -0.56 -7.11 -5.01
C PHE A 85 0.36 -8.24 -4.54
N GLY A 86 1.20 -7.97 -3.54
CA GLY A 86 1.64 -9.01 -2.63
C GLY A 86 0.54 -9.17 -1.59
N ALA A 87 -0.21 -10.26 -1.66
CA ALA A 87 -1.13 -10.64 -0.60
C ALA A 87 -0.34 -11.46 0.43
N ALA A 88 -0.44 -11.10 1.71
CA ALA A 88 -0.14 -12.02 2.78
C ALA A 88 -1.49 -12.52 3.30
N GLU A 89 -1.87 -13.72 2.89
CA GLU A 89 -2.97 -14.45 3.52
C GLU A 89 -2.40 -15.01 4.83
N TYR A 90 -3.03 -14.70 5.97
CA TYR A 90 -2.66 -15.22 7.28
C TYR A 90 -3.62 -16.32 7.71
#